data_AF-A0A160U4L7-F1
#
_entry.id   AF-A0A160U4L7-F1
#
_cell.length_a   1.000
_cell.length_b   1.000
_cell.length_c   1.000
_cell.angle_alpha   90.00
_cell.angle_beta   90.00
_cell.angle_gamma   90.00
#
_symmetry.space_group_name_H-M   'P 1'
#
loop_
_entity.id
_entity.type
_entity.pdbx_description
1 polymer ?
#
loop_
_entity_poly.entity_id
_entity_poly.type
_entity_poly.pdbx_seq_one_letter_code
_entity_poly.pdbx_strand_id
1 'polypeptide(L)'
;MAPVAPVGDAAVAASDAGHDPDELGDRAEAAVEDLSSRFDAWMQADLDRLKSAWGAAKTSGASHADYKLLETCAHNIRGVATSYGYPAVSRLCGSLCRLLSETEPGENSALINLHVEACMAAFGSIGRGDAAQSVANAVCDALEERVAVKTAKT
;
A
#
# COMPACT_ATOMS: atom_id res chain seq x y z
N MET A 1 28.91 68.92 -36.64
CA MET A 1 27.47 68.60 -36.50
C MET A 1 27.31 67.11 -36.72
N ALA A 2 27.19 66.35 -35.63
CA ALA A 2 26.89 64.92 -35.62
C ALA A 2 25.90 64.70 -34.45
N PRO A 3 24.80 63.95 -34.65
CA PRO A 3 23.72 63.88 -33.68
C PRO A 3 24.03 62.91 -32.54
N VAL A 4 23.65 63.31 -31.32
CA VAL A 4 23.61 62.49 -30.11
C VAL A 4 22.36 61.60 -30.14
N ALA A 5 22.54 60.31 -29.85
CA ALA A 5 21.46 59.33 -29.74
C ALA A 5 20.71 59.46 -28.39
N PRO A 6 19.42 59.11 -28.36
CA PRO A 6 18.84 58.48 -27.18
C PRO A 6 18.04 57.23 -27.56
N VAL A 7 18.44 56.08 -27.04
CA VAL A 7 17.61 54.87 -26.98
C VAL A 7 17.94 54.28 -25.61
N GLY A 8 17.09 54.44 -24.60
CA GLY A 8 15.72 53.96 -24.56
C GLY A 8 15.76 52.69 -23.71
N ASP A 9 15.73 52.87 -22.40
CA ASP A 9 15.71 51.81 -21.40
C ASP A 9 14.36 51.07 -21.50
N ALA A 10 14.34 49.99 -22.29
CA ALA A 10 13.19 49.11 -22.41
C ALA A 10 13.34 47.99 -21.39
N ALA A 11 12.76 48.23 -20.22
CA ALA A 11 12.53 47.26 -19.17
C ALA A 11 12.03 45.93 -19.76
N VAL A 12 12.72 44.84 -19.43
CA VAL A 12 12.19 43.49 -19.53
C VAL A 12 10.95 43.40 -18.64
N ALA A 13 9.78 43.52 -19.27
CA ALA A 13 8.51 43.20 -18.65
C ALA A 13 8.52 41.71 -18.31
N ALA A 14 8.89 41.39 -17.07
CA ALA A 14 8.55 40.14 -16.45
C ALA A 14 7.02 40.05 -16.48
N SER A 15 6.49 39.18 -17.36
CA SER A 15 5.10 38.78 -17.33
C SER A 15 4.88 38.06 -16.01
N ASP A 16 4.26 38.76 -15.06
CA ASP A 16 3.56 38.15 -13.93
C ASP A 16 2.42 37.30 -14.50
N ALA A 17 2.75 36.05 -14.82
CA ALA A 17 1.76 35.03 -15.13
C ALA A 17 1.06 34.68 -13.81
N GLY A 18 0.15 35.57 -13.41
CA GLY A 18 -0.85 35.31 -12.38
C GLY A 18 -1.62 34.08 -12.81
N HIS A 19 -1.26 32.93 -12.22
CA HIS A 19 -2.07 31.74 -12.31
C HIS A 19 -3.32 32.01 -11.47
N ASP A 20 -4.50 31.82 -12.07
CA ASP A 20 -5.76 31.89 -11.34
C ASP A 20 -5.68 30.89 -10.17
N PRO A 21 -5.92 31.32 -8.91
CA PRO A 21 -5.90 30.42 -7.77
C PRO A 21 -6.82 29.20 -7.95
N ASP A 22 -7.91 29.34 -8.69
CA ASP A 22 -8.82 28.24 -9.00
C ASP A 22 -8.16 27.23 -9.97
N GLU A 23 -7.47 27.71 -11.03
CA GLU A 23 -6.71 26.85 -11.95
C GLU A 23 -5.53 26.12 -11.27
N LEU A 24 -4.89 26.79 -10.29
CA LEU A 24 -3.83 26.17 -9.49
C LEU A 24 -4.40 25.11 -8.54
N GLY A 25 -5.57 25.36 -7.97
CA GLY A 25 -6.33 24.41 -7.15
C GLY A 25 -6.69 23.15 -7.93
N ASP A 26 -7.34 23.31 -9.09
CA ASP A 26 -7.74 22.20 -9.96
C ASP A 26 -6.54 21.33 -10.38
N ARG A 27 -5.40 21.96 -10.70
CA ARG A 27 -4.16 21.25 -11.06
C ARG A 27 -3.58 20.46 -9.89
N ALA A 28 -3.66 21.01 -8.67
CA ALA A 28 -3.19 20.33 -7.47
C ALA A 28 -4.06 19.11 -7.14
N GLU A 29 -5.38 19.25 -7.21
CA GLU A 29 -6.33 18.15 -7.00
C GLU A 29 -6.13 17.03 -8.04
N ALA A 30 -6.01 17.38 -9.32
CA ALA A 30 -5.75 16.41 -10.38
C ALA A 30 -4.43 15.64 -10.19
N ALA A 31 -3.38 16.31 -9.69
CA ALA A 31 -2.11 15.65 -9.40
C ALA A 31 -2.19 14.71 -8.19
N VAL A 32 -2.99 15.06 -7.17
CA VAL A 32 -3.25 14.21 -6.00
C VAL A 32 -4.07 12.97 -6.39
N GLU A 33 -5.09 13.15 -7.25
CA GLU A 33 -5.91 12.04 -7.78
C GLU A 33 -5.03 11.05 -8.58
N ASP A 34 -4.19 11.55 -9.50
CA ASP A 34 -3.25 10.71 -10.26
C ASP A 34 -2.29 9.96 -9.34
N LEU A 35 -1.73 10.62 -8.31
CA LEU A 35 -0.86 9.95 -7.35
C LEU A 35 -1.59 8.87 -6.54
N SER A 36 -2.81 9.15 -6.10
CA SER A 36 -3.64 8.19 -5.34
C SER A 36 -3.98 6.96 -6.19
N SER A 37 -4.34 7.16 -7.45
CA SER A 37 -4.60 6.07 -8.39
C SER A 37 -3.38 5.16 -8.61
N ARG A 38 -2.16 5.73 -8.55
CA ARG A 38 -0.92 4.96 -8.64
C ARG A 38 -0.68 4.13 -7.39
N PHE A 39 -0.97 4.65 -6.20
CA PHE A 39 -0.89 3.87 -4.96
C PHE A 39 -1.84 2.68 -4.97
N ASP A 40 -3.06 2.84 -5.48
CA ASP A 40 -4.02 1.76 -5.64
C ASP A 40 -3.51 0.67 -6.58
N ALA A 41 -3.00 1.08 -7.74
CA ALA A 41 -2.43 0.14 -8.72
C ALA A 41 -1.21 -0.62 -8.16
N TRP A 42 -0.33 0.07 -7.42
CA TRP A 42 0.82 -0.56 -6.78
C TRP A 42 0.42 -1.52 -5.67
N MET A 43 -0.53 -1.13 -4.82
CA MET A 43 -1.05 -2.00 -3.75
C MET A 43 -1.72 -3.25 -4.33
N GLN A 44 -2.55 -3.10 -5.37
CA GLN A 44 -3.16 -4.24 -6.05
C GLN A 44 -2.09 -5.18 -6.61
N ALA A 45 -1.04 -4.65 -7.27
CA ALA A 45 0.03 -5.47 -7.81
C ALA A 45 0.81 -6.23 -6.72
N ASP A 46 1.05 -5.62 -5.56
CA ASP A 46 1.70 -6.30 -4.44
C ASP A 46 0.80 -7.36 -3.80
N LEU A 47 -0.50 -7.10 -3.68
CA LEU A 47 -1.48 -8.08 -3.22
C LEU A 47 -1.63 -9.28 -4.17
N ASP A 48 -1.57 -9.05 -5.47
CA ASP A 48 -1.56 -10.12 -6.48
C ASP A 48 -0.31 -11.00 -6.34
N ARG A 49 0.85 -10.40 -6.07
CA ARG A 49 2.09 -11.14 -5.79
C ARG A 49 1.98 -11.96 -4.51
N LEU A 50 1.43 -11.39 -3.44
CA LEU A 50 1.17 -12.09 -2.18
C LEU A 50 0.27 -13.31 -2.40
N LYS A 51 -0.84 -13.11 -3.11
CA LYS A 51 -1.81 -14.17 -3.42
C LYS A 51 -1.19 -15.27 -4.30
N SER A 52 -0.38 -14.90 -5.27
CA SER A 52 0.36 -15.84 -6.11
C SER A 52 1.39 -16.65 -5.31
N ALA A 53 2.16 -15.99 -4.42
CA ALA A 53 3.12 -16.67 -3.55
C ALA A 53 2.42 -17.68 -2.63
N TRP A 54 1.27 -17.31 -2.05
CA TRP A 54 0.48 -18.25 -1.27
C TRP A 54 -0.08 -19.40 -2.13
N GLY A 55 -0.49 -19.11 -3.36
CA GLY A 55 -0.92 -20.10 -4.34
C GLY A 55 0.11 -21.20 -4.57
N ALA A 56 1.39 -20.86 -4.64
CA ALA A 56 2.49 -21.82 -4.73
C ALA A 56 2.75 -22.53 -3.39
N ALA A 57 2.81 -21.79 -2.29
CA ALA A 57 3.15 -22.29 -0.96
C ALA A 57 2.08 -23.22 -0.33
N LYS A 58 0.84 -23.20 -0.84
CA LYS A 58 -0.24 -24.09 -0.36
C LYS A 58 -0.32 -25.44 -1.08
N THR A 59 0.56 -25.68 -2.05
CA THR A 59 0.59 -26.94 -2.80
C THR A 59 1.28 -28.06 -2.00
N SER A 60 0.94 -29.32 -2.30
CA SER A 60 1.61 -30.46 -1.68
C SER A 60 3.08 -30.48 -2.10
N GLY A 61 4.00 -30.46 -1.13
CA GLY A 61 5.44 -30.42 -1.39
C GLY A 61 6.05 -29.01 -1.44
N ALA A 62 5.32 -27.98 -0.98
CA ALA A 62 5.87 -26.65 -0.80
C ALA A 62 7.17 -26.67 0.03
N SER A 63 8.15 -25.90 -0.41
CA SER A 63 9.46 -25.78 0.20
C SER A 63 9.53 -24.62 1.18
N HIS A 64 10.59 -24.57 1.99
CA HIS A 64 10.92 -23.39 2.78
C HIS A 64 11.12 -22.14 1.91
N ALA A 65 11.58 -22.30 0.67
CA ALA A 65 11.76 -21.18 -0.25
C ALA A 65 10.40 -20.56 -0.64
N ASP A 66 9.35 -21.38 -0.78
CA ASP A 66 8.00 -20.90 -1.09
C ASP A 66 7.41 -20.10 0.08
N TYR A 67 7.60 -20.59 1.32
CA TYR A 67 7.20 -19.85 2.52
C TYR A 67 8.03 -18.57 2.70
N LYS A 68 9.33 -18.60 2.37
CA LYS A 68 10.17 -17.41 2.44
C LYS A 68 9.78 -16.35 1.41
N LEU A 69 9.39 -16.77 0.20
CA LEU A 69 8.85 -15.87 -0.82
C LEU A 69 7.55 -15.21 -0.33
N LEU A 70 6.64 -15.99 0.25
CA LEU A 70 5.41 -15.47 0.84
C LEU A 70 5.69 -14.46 1.97
N GLU A 71 6.62 -14.78 2.88
CA GLU A 71 7.04 -13.88 3.95
C GLU A 71 7.62 -12.57 3.38
N THR A 72 8.41 -12.65 2.31
CA THR A 72 8.99 -11.49 1.62
C THR A 72 7.91 -10.60 1.02
N CYS A 73 6.91 -11.17 0.35
CA CYS A 73 5.77 -10.42 -0.17
C CYS A 73 5.02 -9.69 0.95
N ALA A 74 4.72 -10.39 2.05
CA ALA A 74 4.05 -9.79 3.21
C ALA A 74 4.90 -8.66 3.84
N HIS A 75 6.21 -8.86 3.98
CA HIS A 75 7.12 -7.87 4.55
C HIS A 75 7.16 -6.57 3.72
N ASN A 76 7.24 -6.70 2.40
CA ASN A 76 7.28 -5.55 1.50
C ASN A 76 5.98 -4.74 1.60
N ILE A 77 4.82 -5.41 1.56
CA ILE A 77 3.50 -4.77 1.72
C ILE A 77 3.43 -4.05 3.08
N ARG A 78 3.83 -4.72 4.16
CA ARG A 78 3.85 -4.12 5.51
C ARG A 78 4.57 -2.78 5.52
N GLY A 79 5.71 -2.69 4.83
CA GLY A 79 6.56 -1.49 4.77
C GLY A 79 5.95 -0.30 4.02
N VAL A 80 5.04 -0.54 3.07
CA VAL A 80 4.51 0.52 2.19
C VAL A 80 3.02 0.79 2.37
N ALA A 81 2.23 -0.18 2.86
CA ALA A 81 0.78 -0.11 2.87
C ALA A 81 0.21 1.09 3.64
N THR A 82 0.76 1.43 4.81
CA THR A 82 0.31 2.61 5.57
C THR A 82 0.54 3.91 4.79
N SER A 83 1.68 4.03 4.11
CA SER A 83 2.00 5.21 3.28
C SER A 83 1.06 5.38 2.10
N TYR A 84 0.51 4.28 1.59
CA TYR A 84 -0.48 4.27 0.52
C TYR A 84 -1.93 4.43 1.02
N GLY A 85 -2.16 4.55 2.33
CA GLY A 85 -3.51 4.69 2.91
C GLY A 85 -4.19 3.37 3.29
N TYR A 86 -3.44 2.27 3.40
CA TYR A 86 -3.95 0.92 3.69
C TYR A 86 -3.48 0.37 5.05
N PRO A 87 -3.82 1.00 6.19
CA PRO A 87 -3.30 0.60 7.50
C PRO A 87 -3.73 -0.80 7.93
N ALA A 88 -4.95 -1.24 7.59
CA ALA A 88 -5.41 -2.59 7.89
C ALA A 88 -4.57 -3.64 7.13
N VAL A 89 -4.24 -3.39 5.86
CA VAL A 89 -3.38 -4.29 5.08
C VAL A 89 -1.97 -4.36 5.69
N SER A 90 -1.40 -3.22 6.14
CA SER A 90 -0.11 -3.21 6.84
C SER A 90 -0.13 -4.07 8.10
N ARG A 91 -1.18 -3.95 8.93
CA ARG A 91 -1.37 -4.76 10.15
C ARG A 91 -1.46 -6.25 9.84
N LEU A 92 -2.31 -6.63 8.90
CA LEU A 92 -2.50 -8.02 8.49
C LEU A 92 -1.20 -8.65 7.97
N CYS A 93 -0.46 -7.93 7.13
CA CYS A 93 0.85 -8.39 6.65
C CYS A 93 1.89 -8.48 7.77
N GLY A 94 1.86 -7.57 8.75
CA GLY A 94 2.71 -7.66 9.95
C GLY A 94 2.42 -8.91 10.79
N SER A 95 1.14 -9.20 11.04
CA SER A 95 0.70 -10.42 11.72
C SER A 95 1.09 -11.67 10.94
N LEU A 96 0.91 -11.66 9.62
CA LEU A 96 1.30 -12.77 8.74
C LEU A 96 2.82 -13.02 8.77
N CYS A 97 3.66 -11.99 8.75
CA CYS A 97 5.11 -12.16 8.91
C CYS A 97 5.46 -12.86 10.23
N ARG A 98 4.82 -12.47 11.34
CA ARG A 98 5.03 -13.11 12.65
C ARG A 98 4.61 -14.58 12.64
N LEU A 99 3.50 -14.91 11.98
CA LEU A 99 3.07 -16.29 11.83
C LEU A 99 4.09 -17.09 11.01
N LEU A 100 4.52 -16.56 9.87
CA LEU A 100 5.44 -17.24 8.95
C LEU A 100 6.83 -17.46 9.54
N SER A 101 7.32 -16.56 10.42
CA SER A 101 8.64 -16.71 11.06
C SER A 101 8.75 -17.95 11.96
N GLU A 102 7.63 -18.53 12.38
CA GLU A 102 7.55 -19.72 13.23
C GLU A 102 6.80 -20.88 12.55
N THR A 103 6.54 -20.79 11.25
CA THR A 103 5.76 -21.80 10.52
C THR A 103 6.64 -22.61 9.59
N GLU A 104 6.57 -23.93 9.73
CA GLU A 104 7.18 -24.88 8.81
C GLU A 104 6.28 -25.14 7.58
N PRO A 105 6.83 -25.50 6.41
CA PRO A 105 6.02 -25.75 5.22
C PRO A 105 4.92 -26.80 5.44
N GLY A 106 3.67 -26.42 5.13
CA GLY A 106 2.48 -27.25 5.32
C GLY A 106 1.73 -26.97 6.62
N GLU A 107 2.36 -26.32 7.59
CA GLU A 107 1.69 -25.90 8.82
C GLU A 107 0.87 -24.62 8.63
N ASN A 108 -0.08 -24.38 9.54
CA ASN A 108 -0.86 -23.14 9.64
C ASN A 108 -1.58 -22.68 8.36
N SER A 109 -1.71 -23.55 7.36
CA SER A 109 -2.23 -23.22 6.02
C SER A 109 -3.57 -22.48 6.06
N ALA A 110 -4.50 -22.90 6.93
CA ALA A 110 -5.79 -22.24 7.09
C ALA A 110 -5.66 -20.80 7.62
N LEU A 111 -4.78 -20.59 8.59
CA LEU A 111 -4.56 -19.26 9.19
C LEU A 111 -3.81 -18.34 8.23
N ILE A 112 -2.83 -18.86 7.49
CA ILE A 112 -2.15 -18.13 6.42
C ILE A 112 -3.15 -17.71 5.33
N ASN A 113 -3.97 -18.65 4.85
CA ASN A 113 -4.99 -18.35 3.85
C ASN A 113 -5.95 -17.26 4.33
N LEU A 114 -6.36 -17.32 5.60
CA LEU A 114 -7.24 -16.31 6.18
C LEU A 114 -6.61 -14.92 6.21
N HIS A 115 -5.30 -14.79 6.47
CA HIS A 115 -4.60 -13.51 6.38
C HIS A 115 -4.57 -12.98 4.94
N VAL A 116 -4.25 -13.84 3.96
CA VAL A 116 -4.20 -13.43 2.54
C VAL A 116 -5.57 -12.95 2.08
N GLU A 117 -6.64 -13.68 2.37
CA GLU A 117 -8.01 -13.28 2.01
C GLU A 117 -8.45 -12.01 2.77
N ALA A 118 -8.06 -11.85 4.04
CA ALA A 118 -8.32 -10.63 4.79
C ALA A 118 -7.63 -9.41 4.18
N CYS A 119 -6.41 -9.54 3.66
CA CYS A 119 -5.74 -8.45 2.95
C CYS A 119 -6.51 -8.04 1.69
N MET A 120 -6.96 -9.01 0.88
CA MET A 120 -7.76 -8.73 -0.32
C MET A 120 -9.08 -8.04 0.02
N ALA A 121 -9.76 -8.50 1.07
CA ALA A 121 -11.02 -7.94 1.53
C ALA A 121 -10.84 -6.51 2.08
N ALA A 122 -9.79 -6.28 2.88
CA ALA A 122 -9.47 -4.97 3.44
C ALA A 122 -9.23 -3.93 2.33
N PHE A 123 -8.44 -4.30 1.30
CA PHE A 123 -8.22 -3.46 0.12
C PHE A 123 -9.54 -3.10 -0.59
N GLY A 124 -10.41 -4.08 -0.87
CA GLY A 124 -11.70 -3.85 -1.53
C GLY A 124 -12.76 -3.12 -0.69
N SER A 125 -12.50 -2.93 0.60
CA SER A 125 -13.40 -2.26 1.56
C SER A 125 -13.10 -0.76 1.76
N ILE A 126 -11.98 -0.26 1.21
CA ILE A 126 -11.57 1.14 1.30
C ILE A 126 -12.66 2.05 0.73
N GLY A 127 -12.90 3.19 1.39
CA GLY A 127 -13.90 4.17 0.97
C GLY A 127 -15.36 3.78 1.25
N ARG A 128 -15.63 2.61 1.86
CA ARG A 128 -17.00 2.16 2.19
C ARG A 128 -17.54 2.65 3.54
N GLY A 129 -16.89 3.64 4.15
CA GLY A 129 -17.32 4.28 5.40
C GLY A 129 -16.93 3.55 6.69
N ASP A 130 -17.34 4.13 7.83
CA ASP A 130 -16.86 3.75 9.18
C ASP A 130 -17.17 2.30 9.56
N ALA A 131 -18.31 1.76 9.12
CA ALA A 131 -18.68 0.38 9.40
C ALA A 131 -17.69 -0.62 8.78
N ALA A 132 -17.26 -0.39 7.54
CA ALA A 132 -16.27 -1.23 6.88
C ALA A 132 -14.91 -1.13 7.56
N GLN A 133 -14.51 0.07 7.97
CA GLN A 133 -13.26 0.29 8.71
C GLN A 133 -13.27 -0.42 10.07
N SER A 134 -14.39 -0.36 10.79
CA SER A 134 -14.56 -1.05 12.07
C SER A 134 -14.45 -2.57 11.89
N VAL A 135 -15.04 -3.13 10.83
CA VAL A 135 -14.93 -4.56 10.52
C VAL A 135 -13.48 -4.94 10.20
N ALA A 136 -12.79 -4.16 9.37
CA ALA A 136 -11.38 -4.40 9.04
C ALA A 136 -10.50 -4.40 10.29
N ASN A 137 -10.72 -3.45 11.21
CA ASN A 137 -10.01 -3.38 12.48
C ASN A 137 -10.28 -4.62 13.36
N ALA A 138 -11.54 -5.03 13.51
CA ALA A 138 -11.90 -6.22 14.29
C ALA A 138 -11.29 -7.50 13.70
N VAL A 139 -11.20 -7.61 12.37
CA VAL A 139 -10.51 -8.73 11.71
C VAL A 139 -9.01 -8.71 12.01
N CYS A 140 -8.37 -7.54 11.99
CA CYS A 140 -6.96 -7.42 12.37
C CYS A 140 -6.74 -7.88 13.82
N ASP A 141 -7.56 -7.39 14.76
CA ASP A 141 -7.44 -7.74 16.19
C ASP A 141 -7.58 -9.26 16.41
N ALA A 142 -8.60 -9.88 15.80
CA ALA A 142 -8.86 -11.30 15.95
C ALA A 142 -7.74 -12.18 15.36
N LEU A 143 -7.16 -11.78 14.23
CA LEU A 143 -6.06 -12.52 13.61
C LEU A 143 -4.75 -12.35 14.37
N GLU A 144 -4.45 -11.14 14.83
CA GLU A 144 -3.28 -10.85 15.67
C GLU A 144 -3.35 -11.65 16.99
N GLU A 145 -4.51 -11.70 17.65
CA GLU A 145 -4.73 -12.52 18.84
C GLU A 145 -4.51 -14.02 18.51
N ARG A 146 -5.07 -14.49 17.40
CA ARG A 146 -4.93 -15.89 17.00
C ARG A 146 -3.48 -16.28 16.72
N VAL A 147 -2.71 -15.41 16.10
CA VAL A 147 -1.27 -15.58 15.87
C VAL A 147 -0.51 -15.55 17.20
N ALA A 148 -0.83 -14.62 18.11
CA ALA A 148 -0.19 -14.58 19.42
C ALA A 148 -0.37 -15.89 20.20
N VAL A 149 -1.58 -16.44 20.23
CA VAL A 149 -1.87 -17.73 20.89
C VAL A 149 -1.13 -18.90 20.21
N LYS A 150 -0.98 -18.86 18.88
CA LYS A 150 -0.27 -19.91 18.13
C LYS A 150 1.24 -19.87 18.40
N THR A 151 1.84 -18.68 18.33
CA THR A 151 3.29 -18.45 18.50
C THR A 151 3.77 -18.61 19.95
N ALA A 152 2.90 -18.35 20.95
CA ALA A 152 3.25 -18.56 22.36
C ALA A 152 3.31 -20.05 22.79
N LYS A 153 2.89 -20.99 21.94
CA LYS A 153 2.82 -22.42 22.25
C LYS A 153 3.94 -23.26 21.62
N THR A 154 4.87 -22.62 20.93
CA THR A 154 6.05 -23.22 20.31
C THR A 154 7.28 -22.94 21.17
#